data_AF-A0A9P6ZFV2-F1
#
_entry.id   AF-A0A9P6ZFV2-F1
#
_cell.length_a   1.000
_cell.length_b   1.000
_cell.length_c   1.000
_cell.angle_alpha   90.00
_cell.angle_beta   90.00
_cell.angle_gamma   90.00
#
_symmetry.space_group_name_H-M   'P 1'
#
loop_
_entity.id
_entity.type
_entity.pdbx_description
1 polymer ?
#
loop_
_entity_poly.entity_id
_entity_poly.type
_entity_poly.pdbx_seq_one_letter_code
_entity_poly.pdbx_strand_id
1 'polypeptide(L)'
;MIHEGNDWQRVPLWLPALYLCPSSPCQIHYTVWMLERAIDLMGPGVETLALMIDHADKAKIPSIGTARTVLNILQIHYPERLGLALIPHLPLLLCTFYNLIMPFIDPLTQLKMVFNPVITENGLFRTVVDAEAWSANSASQVFEPGQLVREGWNGSQSFIYSHAVYWEALAKLCEERRSRMVVALHRIGGKVGTKEWEVK
;
A
#
# COMPACT_ATOMS: atom_id res chain seq x y z
N MET A 1 -21.87 6.06 -3.21
CA MET A 1 -22.63 6.24 -1.95
C MET A 1 -21.75 5.69 -0.86
N ILE A 2 -21.13 6.56 -0.06
CA ILE A 2 -20.08 6.20 0.90
C ILE A 2 -20.81 5.69 2.14
N HIS A 3 -20.60 4.42 2.52
CA HIS A 3 -21.25 3.80 3.66
C HIS A 3 -20.73 4.42 4.97
N GLU A 4 -21.62 5.05 5.74
CA GLU A 4 -21.39 5.57 7.10
C GLU A 4 -21.41 4.43 8.14
N GLY A 5 -20.48 3.48 8.04
CA GLY A 5 -20.26 2.43 9.04
C GLY A 5 -18.97 2.67 9.79
N ASN A 6 -18.99 2.50 11.11
CA ASN A 6 -17.87 2.71 12.06
C ASN A 6 -16.67 1.73 11.88
N ASP A 7 -16.49 1.15 10.68
CA ASP A 7 -15.46 0.16 10.33
C ASP A 7 -14.14 0.77 9.83
N TRP A 8 -14.00 2.10 9.86
CA TRP A 8 -12.83 2.84 9.36
C TRP A 8 -11.50 2.50 10.05
N GLN A 9 -11.50 1.72 11.13
CA GLN A 9 -10.29 1.30 11.83
C GLN A 9 -9.58 0.09 11.18
N ARG A 10 -10.22 -0.61 10.25
CA ARG A 10 -9.63 -1.81 9.63
C ARG A 10 -9.60 -1.79 8.11
N VAL A 11 -10.21 -0.81 7.45
CA VAL A 11 -10.22 -0.76 5.98
C VAL A 11 -8.96 -0.04 5.51
N PRO A 12 -8.03 -0.71 4.77
CA PRO A 12 -7.01 0.03 4.04
C PRO A 12 -7.78 0.90 3.06
N LEU A 13 -7.74 2.23 3.26
CA LEU A 13 -8.21 3.13 2.22
C LEU A 13 -7.36 2.81 0.99
N TRP A 14 -8.01 2.31 -0.05
CA TRP A 14 -7.44 2.02 -1.35
C TRP A 14 -6.89 3.32 -1.90
N LEU A 15 -5.64 3.60 -1.58
CA LEU A 15 -4.84 4.50 -2.37
C LEU A 15 -4.82 3.82 -3.74
N PRO A 16 -5.35 4.47 -4.79
CA PRO A 16 -5.32 3.91 -6.14
C PRO A 16 -3.92 3.42 -6.36
N ALA A 17 -3.82 2.12 -6.69
CA ALA A 17 -2.60 1.36 -6.89
C ALA A 17 -1.44 2.31 -7.07
N LEU A 18 -0.60 2.43 -6.04
CA LEU A 18 0.56 3.31 -6.09
C LEU A 18 1.36 2.80 -7.28
N TYR A 19 1.20 3.43 -8.44
CA TYR A 19 1.88 3.06 -9.66
C TYR A 19 3.34 3.43 -9.42
N LEU A 20 4.05 2.52 -8.75
CA LEU A 20 5.44 2.60 -8.36
C LEU A 20 6.39 2.41 -9.54
N CYS A 21 5.90 2.68 -10.75
CA CYS A 21 6.71 2.80 -11.94
C CYS A 21 6.84 4.28 -12.33
N PRO A 22 7.37 5.17 -11.46
CA PRO A 22 7.70 6.51 -11.90
C PRO A 22 8.82 6.40 -12.93
N SER A 23 8.68 7.16 -13.99
CA SER A 23 9.62 7.31 -15.11
C SER A 23 10.15 8.74 -15.22
N SER A 24 9.60 9.68 -14.42
CA SER A 24 9.96 11.10 -14.40
C SER A 24 10.02 11.65 -12.97
N PRO A 25 10.76 12.76 -12.72
CA PRO A 25 10.81 13.40 -11.40
C PRO A 25 9.44 13.79 -10.85
N CYS A 26 8.54 14.24 -11.73
CA CYS A 26 7.16 14.58 -11.33
C CYS A 26 6.41 13.34 -10.82
N GLN A 27 6.60 12.17 -11.43
CA GLN A 27 6.00 10.93 -10.94
C GLN A 27 6.60 10.49 -9.60
N ILE A 28 7.89 10.73 -9.35
CA ILE A 28 8.48 10.47 -8.03
C ILE A 28 7.81 11.35 -6.97
N HIS A 29 7.66 12.66 -7.25
CA HIS A 29 6.97 13.57 -6.33
C HIS A 29 5.51 13.15 -6.10
N TYR A 30 4.81 12.71 -7.14
CA TYR A 30 3.45 12.18 -7.03
C TYR A 30 3.41 10.92 -6.16
N THR A 31 4.34 9.98 -6.32
CA THR A 31 4.44 8.79 -5.49
C THR A 31 4.65 9.14 -4.02
N VAL A 32 5.57 10.06 -3.71
CA VAL A 32 5.80 10.54 -2.34
C VAL A 32 4.55 11.24 -1.80
N TRP A 33 3.88 12.06 -2.61
CA TRP A 33 2.64 12.72 -2.20
C TRP A 33 1.55 11.71 -1.85
N MET A 34 1.35 10.68 -2.69
CA MET A 34 0.40 9.61 -2.43
C MET A 34 0.75 8.80 -1.18
N LEU A 35 2.05 8.58 -0.92
CA LEU A 35 2.55 7.94 0.29
C LEU A 35 2.21 8.76 1.55
N GLU A 36 2.40 10.07 1.52
CA GLU A 36 2.02 10.95 2.63
C GLU A 36 0.50 10.96 2.87
N ARG A 37 -0.31 10.96 1.81
CA ARG A 37 -1.78 10.81 1.94
C ARG A 37 -2.15 9.47 2.56
N ALA A 38 -1.41 8.41 2.25
CA ALA A 38 -1.58 7.11 2.88
C ALA A 38 -1.45 7.18 4.41
N ILE A 39 -0.40 7.86 4.87
CA ILE A 39 -0.08 8.03 6.29
C ILE A 39 -1.14 8.88 6.99
N ASP A 40 -1.66 9.91 6.32
CA ASP A 40 -2.77 10.72 6.85
C ASP A 40 -4.05 9.89 7.05
N LEU A 41 -4.25 8.87 6.22
CA LEU A 41 -5.42 8.00 6.24
C LEU A 41 -5.30 6.81 7.21
N MET A 42 -4.12 6.60 7.80
CA MET A 42 -3.97 5.61 8.86
C MET A 42 -4.75 6.02 10.11
N GLY A 43 -5.49 5.07 10.68
CA GLY A 43 -6.13 5.23 11.99
C GLY A 43 -5.13 5.14 13.15
N PRO A 44 -5.58 5.41 14.39
CA PRO A 44 -4.73 5.27 15.56
C PRO A 44 -4.21 3.83 15.70
N GLY A 45 -2.89 3.70 15.92
CA GLY A 45 -2.20 2.41 16.09
C GLY A 45 -1.91 1.64 14.80
N VAL A 46 -2.29 2.18 13.63
CA VAL A 46 -1.86 1.64 12.33
C VAL A 46 -0.68 2.47 11.85
N GLU A 47 0.50 1.87 11.81
CA GLU A 47 1.74 2.55 11.44
C GLU A 47 2.36 2.03 10.14
N THR A 48 1.82 0.91 9.61
CA THR A 48 2.33 0.20 8.45
C THR A 48 1.36 0.26 7.26
N LEU A 49 1.93 0.26 6.06
CA LEU A 49 1.23 0.29 4.79
C LEU A 49 1.26 -1.08 4.13
N ALA A 50 0.13 -1.44 3.53
CA ALA A 50 0.07 -2.50 2.56
C ALA A 50 0.09 -1.90 1.15
N LEU A 51 1.09 -2.30 0.38
CA LEU A 51 1.31 -1.87 -0.98
C LEU A 51 0.77 -2.95 -1.94
N MET A 52 -0.11 -2.56 -2.84
CA MET A 52 -0.66 -3.46 -3.86
C MET A 52 -0.24 -2.96 -5.23
N ILE A 53 0.56 -3.76 -5.92
CA ILE A 53 1.15 -3.39 -7.21
C ILE A 53 0.52 -4.28 -8.27
N ASP A 54 -0.52 -3.80 -8.93
CA ASP A 54 -1.08 -4.49 -10.10
C ASP A 54 -0.31 -4.10 -11.36
N HIS A 55 0.37 -5.08 -11.95
CA HIS A 55 1.13 -4.91 -13.19
C HIS A 55 0.20 -5.16 -14.37
N ALA A 56 -0.66 -4.19 -14.70
CA ALA A 56 -1.46 -4.27 -15.92
C ALA A 56 -0.55 -4.45 -17.15
N ASP A 57 -1.00 -5.21 -18.16
CA ASP A 57 -0.26 -5.65 -19.37
C ASP A 57 0.48 -4.55 -20.17
N LYS A 58 0.33 -3.27 -19.81
CA LYS A 58 0.93 -2.10 -20.47
C LYS A 58 1.82 -1.24 -19.56
N ALA A 59 2.13 -1.71 -18.35
CA ALA A 59 2.97 -0.95 -17.43
C ALA A 59 4.41 -0.83 -17.96
N LYS A 60 4.86 0.41 -18.18
CA LYS A 60 6.26 0.70 -18.53
C LYS A 60 7.15 0.28 -17.36
N ILE A 61 8.05 -0.68 -17.61
CA ILE A 61 9.06 -1.07 -16.64
C ILE A 61 9.93 0.17 -16.35
N PRO A 62 10.04 0.61 -15.09
CA PRO A 62 10.81 1.79 -14.76
C PRO A 62 12.30 1.55 -15.03
N SER A 63 13.04 2.62 -15.32
CA SER A 63 14.49 2.52 -15.41
C SER A 63 15.06 2.09 -14.06
N ILE A 64 16.14 1.29 -14.07
CA ILE A 64 16.77 0.81 -12.83
C ILE A 64 17.26 1.96 -11.94
N GLY A 65 17.69 3.07 -12.53
CA GLY A 65 18.08 4.28 -11.80
C GLY A 65 16.90 4.88 -11.04
N THR A 66 15.74 4.99 -11.70
CA THR A 66 14.52 5.51 -11.06
C THR A 66 14.01 4.57 -9.96
N ALA A 67 14.00 3.26 -10.22
CA ALA A 67 13.63 2.26 -9.21
C ALA A 67 14.54 2.36 -7.98
N ARG A 68 15.86 2.54 -8.18
CA ARG A 68 16.82 2.74 -7.09
C ARG A 68 16.57 4.04 -6.32
N THR A 69 16.23 5.14 -6.99
CA THR A 69 15.87 6.39 -6.32
C THR A 69 14.64 6.23 -5.43
N VAL A 70 13.57 5.61 -5.94
CA VAL A 70 12.35 5.35 -5.17
C VAL A 70 12.64 4.42 -4.00
N LEU A 71 13.39 3.34 -4.22
CA LEU A 71 13.79 2.41 -3.17
C LEU A 71 14.61 3.13 -2.09
N ASN A 72 15.54 4.00 -2.48
CA ASN A 72 16.35 4.78 -1.55
C ASN A 72 15.50 5.74 -0.70
N ILE A 73 14.50 6.41 -1.32
CA ILE A 73 13.56 7.27 -0.59
C ILE A 73 12.80 6.45 0.45
N LEU A 74 12.26 5.29 0.05
CA LEU A 74 11.49 4.43 0.96
C LEU A 74 12.36 3.88 2.10
N GLN A 75 13.58 3.44 1.82
CA GLN A 75 14.49 2.87 2.82
C GLN A 75 15.02 3.91 3.81
N ILE A 76 15.40 5.11 3.34
CA ILE A 76 16.01 6.14 4.20
C ILE A 76 14.95 6.95 4.95
N HIS A 77 13.86 7.35 4.29
CA HIS A 77 12.89 8.29 4.86
C HIS A 77 11.66 7.62 5.47
N TYR A 78 11.36 6.38 5.09
CA TYR A 78 10.17 5.65 5.55
C TYR A 78 10.52 4.25 6.11
N PRO A 79 11.51 4.14 7.03
CA PRO A 79 11.85 2.86 7.62
C PRO A 79 10.65 2.28 8.38
N GLU A 80 10.47 0.96 8.31
CA GLU A 80 9.38 0.21 8.94
C GLU A 80 7.95 0.61 8.58
N ARG A 81 7.75 1.51 7.61
CA ARG A 81 6.40 1.87 7.14
C ARG A 81 5.82 0.88 6.13
N LEU A 82 6.64 0.09 5.45
CA LEU A 82 6.15 -1.01 4.62
C LEU A 82 5.83 -2.21 5.51
N GLY A 83 4.57 -2.63 5.56
CA GLY A 83 4.12 -3.84 6.27
C GLY A 83 3.98 -5.04 5.33
N LEU A 84 3.45 -4.81 4.13
CA LEU A 84 3.18 -5.86 3.15
C LEU A 84 3.26 -5.30 1.73
N ALA A 85 3.81 -6.05 0.78
CA ALA A 85 3.76 -5.74 -0.65
C ALA A 85 3.19 -6.91 -1.43
N LEU A 86 2.03 -6.74 -2.05
CA LEU A 86 1.33 -7.76 -2.83
C LEU A 86 1.47 -7.47 -4.31
N ILE A 87 1.94 -8.48 -5.06
CA ILE A 87 2.13 -8.39 -6.50
C ILE A 87 1.38 -9.57 -7.13
N PRO A 88 0.19 -9.34 -7.72
CA PRO A 88 -0.56 -10.37 -8.43
C PRO A 88 -0.03 -10.52 -9.85
N HIS A 89 -0.28 -11.67 -10.46
CA HIS A 89 -0.07 -11.92 -11.88
C HIS A 89 1.35 -11.59 -12.39
N LEU A 90 2.41 -12.12 -11.77
CA LEU A 90 3.74 -11.97 -12.36
C LEU A 90 3.89 -12.88 -13.58
N PRO A 91 4.11 -12.33 -14.80
CA PRO A 91 4.54 -13.16 -15.91
C PRO A 91 5.91 -13.76 -15.59
N LEU A 92 6.19 -14.96 -16.12
CA LEU A 92 7.41 -15.73 -15.82
C LEU A 92 8.70 -14.90 -15.99
N LEU A 93 8.74 -14.00 -16.98
CA LEU A 93 9.88 -13.10 -17.23
C LEU A 93 10.10 -12.07 -16.12
N LEU A 94 9.04 -11.61 -15.45
CA LEU A 94 9.16 -10.67 -14.34
C LEU A 94 9.65 -11.41 -13.09
N CYS A 95 9.28 -12.68 -12.91
CA CYS A 95 9.81 -13.54 -11.86
C CYS A 95 11.34 -13.69 -11.96
N THR A 96 11.87 -13.93 -13.17
CA THR A 96 13.33 -14.02 -13.37
C THR A 96 14.03 -12.67 -13.12
N PHE A 97 13.40 -11.55 -13.50
CA PHE A 97 13.91 -10.22 -13.16
C PHE A 97 13.94 -9.97 -11.65
N TYR A 98 12.89 -10.32 -10.90
CA TYR A 98 12.88 -10.17 -9.44
C TYR A 98 13.96 -11.01 -8.78
N ASN A 99 14.15 -12.27 -9.19
CA ASN A 99 15.23 -13.11 -8.68
C ASN A 99 16.62 -12.51 -8.96
N LEU A 100 16.79 -11.77 -10.07
CA LEU A 100 18.04 -11.08 -10.40
C LEU A 100 18.29 -9.85 -9.52
N ILE A 101 17.24 -9.08 -9.17
CA ILE A 101 17.36 -7.88 -8.34
C ILE A 101 17.25 -8.13 -6.83
N MET A 102 16.71 -9.28 -6.41
CA MET A 102 16.58 -9.69 -5.01
C MET A 102 17.84 -9.52 -4.16
N PRO A 103 19.07 -9.91 -4.59
CA PRO A 103 20.26 -9.72 -3.78
C PRO A 103 20.60 -8.25 -3.49
N PHE A 104 20.02 -7.30 -4.24
CA PHE A 104 20.18 -5.86 -4.02
C PHE A 104 19.08 -5.26 -3.12
N ILE A 105 18.05 -6.03 -2.79
CA ILE A 105 16.95 -5.64 -1.91
C ILE A 105 17.29 -6.10 -0.48
N ASP A 106 17.09 -5.23 0.49
CA ASP A 106 17.30 -5.55 1.90
C ASP A 106 16.48 -6.79 2.33
N PRO A 107 17.06 -7.74 3.10
CA PRO A 107 16.38 -8.98 3.49
C PRO A 107 15.04 -8.78 4.21
N LEU A 108 14.90 -7.73 5.04
CA LEU A 108 13.63 -7.46 5.74
C LEU A 108 12.55 -6.99 4.77
N THR A 109 12.95 -6.32 3.69
CA THR A 109 12.03 -5.92 2.61
C THR A 109 11.57 -7.13 1.82
N GLN A 110 12.44 -8.11 1.56
CA GLN A 110 12.07 -9.34 0.85
C GLN A 110 10.99 -10.14 1.59
N LEU A 111 11.07 -10.21 2.93
CA LEU A 111 10.06 -10.90 3.77
C LEU A 111 8.67 -10.26 3.72
N LYS A 112 8.60 -8.98 3.33
CA LYS A 112 7.34 -8.22 3.21
C LYS A 112 6.72 -8.39 1.82
N MET A 113 7.45 -8.89 0.84
CA MET A 113 6.96 -9.13 -0.52
C MET A 113 6.19 -10.45 -0.61
N VAL A 114 5.04 -10.42 -1.26
CA VAL A 114 4.17 -11.57 -1.51
C VAL A 114 3.84 -11.59 -2.99
N PHE A 115 4.38 -12.61 -3.66
CA PHE A 115 4.20 -12.83 -5.08
C PHE A 115 3.05 -13.81 -5.30
N ASN A 116 2.23 -13.56 -6.33
CA ASN A 116 1.11 -14.41 -6.73
C ASN A 116 0.21 -14.82 -5.54
N PRO A 117 -0.37 -13.86 -4.78
CA PRO A 117 -1.31 -14.17 -3.73
C PRO A 117 -2.54 -14.89 -4.31
N VAL A 118 -3.15 -15.79 -3.52
CA VAL A 118 -4.36 -16.49 -3.94
C VAL A 118 -5.56 -15.59 -3.67
N ILE A 119 -6.23 -15.20 -4.76
CA ILE A 119 -7.47 -14.43 -4.71
C ILE A 119 -8.63 -15.43 -4.77
N THR A 120 -9.44 -15.49 -3.71
CA THR A 120 -10.65 -16.34 -3.66
C THR A 120 -11.88 -15.49 -3.34
N GLU A 121 -13.07 -16.07 -3.43
CA GLU A 121 -14.32 -15.41 -3.03
C GLU A 121 -14.34 -15.03 -1.53
N ASN A 122 -13.57 -15.75 -0.71
CA ASN A 122 -13.48 -15.53 0.74
C ASN A 122 -12.41 -14.51 1.12
N GLY A 123 -11.69 -13.93 0.15
CA GLY A 123 -10.70 -12.88 0.38
C GLY A 123 -9.35 -13.15 -0.27
N LEU A 124 -8.38 -12.31 0.09
CA LEU A 124 -7.00 -12.40 -0.39
C LEU A 124 -6.14 -13.16 0.63
N PHE A 125 -5.44 -14.18 0.15
CA PHE A 125 -4.60 -15.04 0.98
C PHE A 125 -3.13 -14.97 0.58
N ARG A 126 -2.24 -15.06 1.58
CA ARG A 126 -0.79 -15.07 1.37
C ARG A 126 -0.33 -16.44 0.88
N THR A 127 0.33 -16.48 -0.28
CA THR A 127 1.08 -17.67 -0.73
C THR A 127 2.44 -17.65 -0.04
N VAL A 128 2.76 -18.70 0.74
CA VAL A 128 4.08 -18.85 1.36
C VAL A 128 5.07 -19.17 0.25
N VAL A 129 6.09 -18.32 0.08
CA VAL A 129 7.17 -18.52 -0.89
C VAL A 129 8.22 -19.45 -0.28
N ASP A 130 7.81 -20.64 0.14
CA ASP A 130 8.73 -21.74 0.45
C ASP A 130 8.41 -22.86 -0.51
N ALA A 131 9.27 -23.04 -1.52
CA ALA A 131 9.09 -23.98 -2.63
C ALA A 131 9.02 -25.47 -2.23
N GLU A 132 8.90 -25.81 -0.95
CA GLU A 132 8.75 -27.19 -0.45
C GLU A 132 7.54 -27.39 0.48
N ALA A 133 6.71 -26.37 0.73
CA ALA A 133 5.52 -26.49 1.55
C ALA A 133 4.23 -26.34 0.72
N TRP A 134 4.02 -27.23 -0.26
CA TRP A 134 2.72 -27.40 -0.92
C TRP A 134 1.74 -28.13 0.00
N SER A 135 1.49 -27.59 1.19
CA SER A 135 0.38 -28.02 2.05
C SER A 135 -0.70 -26.93 1.99
N ALA A 136 -1.81 -27.27 1.36
CA ALA A 136 -2.92 -26.38 0.99
C ALA A 136 -3.66 -25.72 2.17
N ASN A 137 -3.15 -25.78 3.41
CA ASN A 137 -3.89 -25.44 4.62
C ASN A 137 -3.24 -24.36 5.51
N SER A 138 -2.22 -23.64 5.04
CA SER A 138 -1.54 -22.59 5.84
C SER A 138 -1.52 -21.21 5.19
N ALA A 139 -2.55 -20.87 4.40
CA ALA A 139 -2.68 -19.55 3.80
C ALA A 139 -3.32 -18.58 4.82
N SER A 140 -2.55 -17.62 5.35
CA SER A 140 -3.10 -16.57 6.21
C SER A 140 -3.90 -15.57 5.37
N GLN A 141 -5.14 -15.32 5.76
CA GLN A 141 -5.98 -14.28 5.17
C GLN A 141 -5.37 -12.90 5.44
N VAL A 142 -5.25 -12.09 4.40
CA VAL A 142 -4.66 -10.76 4.43
C VAL A 142 -5.73 -9.67 4.37
N PHE A 143 -6.69 -9.83 3.45
CA PHE A 143 -7.78 -8.89 3.27
C PHE A 143 -9.12 -9.60 3.10
N GLU A 144 -10.15 -8.99 3.67
CA GLU A 144 -11.54 -9.36 3.48
C GLU A 144 -12.04 -8.90 2.10
N PRO A 145 -12.99 -9.62 1.48
CA PRO A 145 -13.60 -9.19 0.21
C PRO A 145 -14.20 -7.78 0.27
N GLY A 146 -14.76 -7.40 1.43
CA GLY A 146 -15.31 -6.06 1.70
C GLY A 146 -14.29 -4.92 1.64
N GLN A 147 -13.01 -5.26 1.79
CA GLN A 147 -11.93 -4.32 1.60
C GLN A 147 -11.58 -4.27 0.13
N LEU A 148 -11.41 -5.41 -0.55
CA LEU A 148 -10.93 -5.47 -1.94
C LEU A 148 -11.83 -4.80 -2.99
N VAL A 149 -11.23 -4.22 -4.03
CA VAL A 149 -11.94 -3.79 -5.24
C VAL A 149 -12.28 -4.98 -6.14
N ARG A 150 -13.43 -4.91 -6.81
CA ARG A 150 -13.91 -5.99 -7.70
C ARG A 150 -13.00 -6.17 -8.92
N GLU A 151 -12.58 -5.07 -9.53
CA GLU A 151 -11.70 -5.09 -10.70
C GLU A 151 -10.25 -5.41 -10.27
N GLY A 152 -9.63 -6.42 -10.90
CA GLY A 152 -8.25 -6.86 -10.63
C GLY A 152 -8.04 -7.71 -9.36
N TRP A 153 -8.89 -7.56 -8.33
CA TRP A 153 -8.68 -8.17 -7.01
C TRP A 153 -9.84 -9.01 -6.47
N ASN A 154 -10.88 -9.25 -7.27
CA ASN A 154 -12.06 -10.07 -6.92
C ASN A 154 -12.76 -9.71 -5.59
N GLY A 155 -12.69 -8.43 -5.20
CA GLY A 155 -13.39 -7.94 -4.04
C GLY A 155 -14.87 -7.61 -4.28
N SER A 156 -15.55 -7.15 -3.23
CA SER A 156 -16.96 -6.73 -3.31
C SER A 156 -17.14 -5.25 -3.63
N GLN A 157 -16.08 -4.42 -3.52
CA GLN A 157 -16.18 -2.99 -3.75
C GLN A 157 -16.13 -2.63 -5.24
N SER A 158 -17.21 -2.04 -5.76
CA SER A 158 -17.21 -1.44 -7.10
C SER A 158 -16.61 -0.04 -7.05
N PHE A 159 -15.35 0.09 -7.48
CA PHE A 159 -14.66 1.37 -7.56
C PHE A 159 -14.43 1.77 -9.02
N ILE A 160 -14.95 2.93 -9.41
CA ILE A 160 -14.71 3.52 -10.73
C ILE A 160 -13.96 4.83 -10.50
N TYR A 161 -12.74 4.93 -11.02
CA TYR A 161 -11.91 6.11 -10.83
C TYR A 161 -12.43 7.29 -11.68
N SER A 162 -12.84 8.37 -11.00
CA SER A 162 -13.10 9.67 -11.62
C SER A 162 -12.18 10.70 -10.97
N HIS A 163 -11.21 11.21 -11.72
CA HIS A 163 -10.18 12.11 -11.16
C HIS A 163 -10.78 13.34 -10.48
N ALA A 164 -11.73 14.01 -11.13
CA ALA A 164 -12.36 15.23 -10.62
C ALA A 164 -13.06 15.02 -9.27
N VAL A 165 -13.68 13.85 -9.07
CA VAL A 165 -14.41 13.54 -7.84
C VAL A 165 -13.46 12.98 -6.77
N TYR A 166 -12.64 12.00 -7.14
CA TYR A 166 -11.77 11.28 -6.21
C TYR A 166 -10.68 12.18 -5.65
N TRP A 167 -10.04 13.01 -6.49
CA TRP A 167 -8.89 13.81 -6.09
C TRP A 167 -9.26 14.87 -5.06
N GLU A 168 -10.36 15.59 -5.29
CA GLU A 168 -10.85 16.61 -4.37
C GLU A 168 -11.29 15.99 -3.04
N ALA A 169 -12.02 14.87 -3.09
CA ALA A 169 -12.44 14.15 -1.89
C ALA A 169 -11.25 13.63 -1.07
N LEU A 170 -10.24 13.05 -1.72
CA LEU A 170 -9.01 12.57 -1.07
C LEU A 170 -8.26 13.71 -0.40
N ALA A 171 -8.02 14.80 -1.13
CA ALA A 171 -7.28 15.95 -0.62
C ALA A 171 -8.00 16.55 0.60
N LYS A 172 -9.32 16.74 0.51
CA LYS A 172 -10.15 17.25 1.60
C LYS A 172 -10.09 16.34 2.83
N LEU A 173 -10.26 15.03 2.65
CA LEU A 173 -10.23 14.06 3.76
C LEU A 173 -8.87 14.03 4.47
N CYS A 174 -7.78 14.04 3.72
CA CYS A 174 -6.43 14.06 4.30
C CYS A 174 -6.15 15.37 5.03
N GLU A 175 -6.60 16.50 4.49
CA GLU A 175 -6.46 17.81 5.14
C GLU A 175 -7.25 17.89 6.44
N GLU A 176 -8.49 17.41 6.46
CA GLU A 176 -9.33 17.35 7.66
C GLU A 176 -8.69 16.47 8.75
N ARG A 177 -8.12 15.31 8.39
CA ARG A 177 -7.42 14.44 9.35
C ARG A 177 -6.15 15.09 9.89
N ARG A 178 -5.33 15.69 9.04
CA ARG A 178 -4.10 16.38 9.46
C ARG A 178 -4.44 17.56 10.39
N SER A 179 -5.43 18.37 10.01
CA SER A 179 -5.89 19.49 10.81
C SER A 179 -6.37 19.06 12.19
N ARG A 180 -7.17 17.97 12.28
CA ARG A 180 -7.60 17.41 13.57
C ARG A 180 -6.42 16.94 14.42
N MET A 181 -5.46 16.25 13.81
CA MET A 181 -4.26 15.76 14.49
C MET A 181 -3.40 16.91 15.05
N VAL A 182 -3.20 17.97 14.27
CA VAL A 182 -2.47 19.17 14.69
C VAL A 182 -3.18 19.86 15.86
N VAL A 183 -4.50 20.02 15.78
CA VAL A 183 -5.30 20.60 16.87
C VAL A 183 -5.23 19.73 18.14
N ALA A 184 -5.31 18.40 18.00
CA ALA A 184 -5.18 17.47 19.13
C ALA A 184 -3.79 17.58 19.77
N LEU A 185 -2.72 17.61 18.96
CA LEU A 185 -1.36 17.79 19.43
C LEU A 185 -1.16 19.11 20.19
N HIS A 186 -1.74 20.21 19.71
CA HIS A 186 -1.68 21.48 20.42
C HIS A 186 -2.45 21.45 21.75
N ARG A 187 -3.60 20.76 21.82
CA ARG A 187 -4.40 20.64 23.06
C ARG A 187 -3.65 19.93 24.18
N ILE A 188 -2.82 18.94 23.86
CA ILE A 188 -2.02 18.18 24.83
C ILE A 188 -0.63 18.80 25.09
N GLY A 189 -0.38 20.00 24.57
CA GLY A 189 0.83 20.78 24.86
C GLY A 189 1.98 20.59 23.86
N GLY A 190 1.77 19.89 22.74
CA GLY A 190 2.70 19.87 21.60
C GLY A 190 4.09 19.31 21.91
N LYS A 191 4.19 18.37 22.85
CA LYS A 191 5.47 17.80 23.26
C LYS A 191 5.99 16.80 22.23
N VAL A 192 7.30 16.83 22.01
CA VAL A 192 7.98 15.79 21.21
C VAL A 192 7.85 14.45 21.95
N GLY A 193 7.54 13.38 21.20
CA GLY A 193 7.40 12.03 21.76
C GLY A 193 5.98 11.66 22.19
N THR A 194 4.99 12.51 21.94
CA THR A 194 3.58 12.13 22.07
C THR A 194 3.26 10.92 21.18
N LYS A 195 2.51 9.97 21.73
CA LYS A 195 2.05 8.78 20.99
C LYS A 195 1.04 9.18 19.92
N GLU A 196 1.18 8.61 18.72
CA GLU A 196 0.26 8.85 17.59
C GLU A 196 -1.20 8.54 17.95
N TRP A 197 -1.41 7.52 18.80
CA TRP A 197 -2.72 7.14 19.35
C TRP A 197 -3.43 8.28 20.11
N GLU A 198 -2.70 9.23 20.69
CA GLU A 198 -3.29 10.32 21.47
C GLU A 198 -3.74 11.50 20.60
N VAL A 199 -3.30 11.55 19.34
CA VAL A 199 -3.55 12.67 18.43
C VAL A 199 -4.37 12.31 17.19
N LYS A 200 -4.47 11.03 16.84
CA LYS A 200 -5.28 10.53 15.73
C LYS A 200 -6.62 9.99 16.19
#